data_AF-A0A9D9L695-F1
#
_entry.id   AF-A0A9D9L695-F1
#
_cell.length_a   1.000
_cell.length_b   1.000
_cell.length_c   1.000
_cell.angle_alpha   90.00
_cell.angle_beta   90.00
_cell.angle_gamma   90.00
#
_symmetry.space_group_name_H-M   'P 1'
#
loop_
_entity.id
_entity.type
_entity.pdbx_description
1 polymer ?
#
loop_
_entity_poly.entity_id
_entity_poly.type
_entity_poly.pdbx_seq_one_letter_code
_entity_poly.pdbx_strand_id
1 'polypeptide(L)'
;MKTFRKICICCPAGCHLTVTWADDGEIHVNGNNCPRGDIYARQELHDPRRTVTATVAAAGNPHCRIPVTSSEPVPLALIDGPLAELYSLAVPLPVTMGQILLPDYRQTGINSIATRTMCP
;
A
#
# COMPACT_ATOMS: atom_id res chain seq x y z
N MET A 1 0.70 -28.00 12.22
CA MET A 1 1.29 -26.76 12.76
C MET A 1 2.33 -26.16 11.81
N LYS A 2 2.17 -24.90 11.40
CA LYS A 2 3.17 -24.17 10.56
C LYS A 2 3.72 -22.96 11.32
N THR A 3 5.03 -22.79 11.32
CA THR A 3 5.69 -21.67 11.99
C THR A 3 6.41 -20.78 10.98
N PHE A 4 6.19 -19.47 11.09
CA PHE A 4 6.76 -18.44 10.23
C PHE A 4 7.60 -17.48 11.06
N ARG A 5 8.69 -16.97 10.45
CA ARG A 5 9.48 -15.88 11.02
C ARG A 5 9.25 -14.62 10.20
N LYS A 6 8.96 -13.51 10.89
CA LYS A 6 8.71 -12.21 10.27
C LYS A 6 9.42 -11.12 11.06
N ILE A 7 9.71 -10.01 10.41
CA ILE A 7 10.23 -8.81 11.08
C ILE A 7 9.08 -7.80 11.08
N CYS A 8 8.73 -7.29 12.26
CA CYS A 8 7.75 -6.22 12.38
C CYS A 8 8.32 -4.93 11.76
N ILE A 9 7.67 -4.43 10.72
CA ILE A 9 8.10 -3.19 10.02
C ILE A 9 7.34 -1.94 10.46
N CYS A 10 6.46 -2.04 11.47
CA CYS A 10 5.62 -0.91 11.91
C CYS A 10 6.38 0.18 12.66
N CYS A 11 7.60 -0.08 13.12
CA CYS A 11 8.42 0.88 13.86
C CYS A 11 9.92 0.56 13.68
N PRO A 12 10.82 1.51 13.94
CA PRO A 12 12.26 1.32 13.73
C PRO A 12 12.90 0.25 14.63
N ALA A 13 12.20 -0.22 15.67
CA ALA A 13 12.69 -1.27 16.55
C ALA A 13 12.78 -2.65 15.88
N GLY A 14 11.99 -2.92 14.84
CA GLY A 14 12.18 -4.11 14.00
C GLY A 14 12.04 -5.45 14.73
N CYS A 15 11.03 -5.62 15.60
CA CYS A 15 10.91 -6.86 16.41
C CYS A 15 10.89 -8.13 15.54
N HIS A 16 11.68 -9.14 15.93
CA HIS A 16 11.66 -10.46 15.30
C HIS A 16 10.49 -11.27 15.83
N LEU A 17 9.50 -11.47 14.97
CA LEU A 17 8.27 -12.18 15.29
C LEU A 17 8.36 -13.64 14.89
N THR A 18 7.90 -14.51 15.78
CA THR A 18 7.64 -15.92 15.51
C THR A 18 6.13 -16.13 15.53
N VAL A 19 5.56 -16.52 14.39
CA VAL A 19 4.12 -16.71 14.23
C VAL A 19 3.84 -18.18 14.01
N THR A 20 3.03 -18.78 14.86
CA THR A 20 2.64 -20.19 14.76
C THR A 20 1.18 -20.30 14.41
N TRP A 21 0.89 -21.03 13.34
CA TRP A 21 -0.45 -21.41 12.92
C TRP A 21 -0.72 -22.83 13.44
N ALA A 22 -1.61 -22.91 14.43
CA ALA A 22 -2.08 -24.16 15.00
C ALA A 22 -3.08 -24.85 14.05
N ASP A 23 -3.27 -26.15 14.24
CA ASP A 23 -4.10 -26.98 13.34
C ASP A 23 -5.60 -26.72 13.50
N ASP A 24 -6.00 -26.07 14.59
CA ASP A 24 -7.35 -25.54 14.85
C ASP A 24 -7.62 -24.18 14.18
N GLY A 25 -6.61 -23.61 13.49
CA GLY A 25 -6.70 -22.31 12.83
C GLY A 25 -6.25 -21.14 13.70
N GLU A 26 -5.88 -21.35 14.97
CA GLU A 26 -5.44 -20.27 15.85
C GLU A 26 -4.04 -19.77 15.49
N ILE A 27 -3.87 -18.44 15.51
CA ILE A 27 -2.59 -17.78 15.25
C ILE A 27 -2.00 -17.26 16.55
N HIS A 28 -0.82 -17.75 16.88
CA HIS A 28 -0.03 -17.33 18.01
C HIS A 28 1.17 -16.50 17.54
N VAL A 29 1.24 -15.23 17.96
CA VAL A 29 2.36 -14.33 17.65
C VAL A 29 3.21 -14.15 18.91
N ASN A 30 4.51 -14.36 18.78
CA ASN A 30 5.48 -14.14 19.85
C ASN A 30 6.64 -13.27 19.36
N GLY A 31 7.33 -12.61 20.30
CA GLY A 31 8.50 -11.76 20.02
C GLY A 31 8.17 -10.30 19.71
N ASN A 32 6.90 -9.89 19.81
CA ASN A 32 6.48 -8.50 19.73
C ASN A 32 6.62 -7.79 21.07
N ASN A 33 7.29 -6.63 21.09
CA ASN A 33 7.36 -5.77 22.28
C ASN A 33 6.13 -4.85 22.46
N CYS A 34 5.19 -4.87 21.50
CA CYS A 34 3.99 -4.05 21.55
C CYS A 34 2.82 -4.69 20.80
N PRO A 35 1.56 -4.24 21.01
CA PRO A 35 0.38 -4.79 20.35
C PRO A 35 0.41 -4.65 18.82
N ARG A 36 1.09 -3.62 18.30
CA ARG A 36 1.21 -3.39 16.85
C ARG A 36 1.88 -4.55 16.12
N GLY A 37 2.81 -5.26 16.77
CA GLY A 37 3.49 -6.40 16.17
C GLY A 37 2.58 -7.60 15.94
N ASP A 38 1.66 -7.87 16.87
CA ASP A 38 0.65 -8.93 16.72
C ASP A 38 -0.33 -8.60 15.59
N ILE A 39 -0.87 -7.37 15.59
CA ILE A 39 -1.78 -6.88 14.53
C ILE A 39 -1.11 -6.99 13.16
N TYR A 40 0.12 -6.50 13.04
CA TYR A 40 0.90 -6.59 11.81
C TYR A 40 1.09 -8.03 11.35
N ALA A 41 1.54 -8.93 12.23
CA ALA A 41 1.79 -10.32 11.87
C ALA A 41 0.53 -11.04 11.38
N ARG A 42 -0.61 -10.81 12.04
CA ARG A 42 -1.90 -11.39 11.61
C ARG A 42 -2.33 -10.85 10.27
N GLN A 43 -2.29 -9.53 10.09
CA GLN A 43 -2.63 -8.90 8.82
C GLN A 43 -1.71 -9.37 7.69
N GLU A 44 -0.41 -9.44 7.93
CA GLU A 44 0.59 -9.83 6.95
C GLU A 44 0.43 -11.28 6.47
N LEU A 45 -0.16 -12.16 7.28
CA LEU A 45 -0.46 -13.55 6.90
C LEU A 45 -1.78 -13.71 6.15
N HIS A 46 -2.80 -12.91 6.48
CA HIS A 46 -4.13 -13.03 5.88
C HIS A 46 -4.34 -12.12 4.66
N ASP A 47 -3.96 -10.86 4.78
CA ASP A 47 -4.17 -9.82 3.77
C ASP A 47 -3.01 -8.80 3.85
N PRO A 48 -1.84 -9.15 3.28
CA PRO A 48 -0.70 -8.25 3.26
C PRO A 48 -1.03 -7.01 2.43
N ARG A 49 -1.14 -5.84 3.07
CA ARG A 49 -1.43 -4.55 2.41
C ARG A 49 -0.27 -3.57 2.49
N ARG A 50 -0.14 -2.68 1.50
CA ARG A 50 0.90 -1.64 1.44
C ARG A 50 0.34 -0.36 0.83
N THR A 51 0.79 0.79 1.30
CA THR A 51 0.53 2.07 0.64
C THR A 51 1.27 2.10 -0.69
N VAL A 52 0.55 2.33 -1.77
CA VAL A 52 1.13 2.40 -3.11
C VAL A 52 1.47 3.85 -3.41
N THR A 53 2.74 4.13 -3.70
CA THR A 53 3.18 5.43 -4.18
C THR A 53 3.72 5.28 -5.60
N ALA A 54 3.36 6.22 -6.47
CA ALA A 54 3.74 6.18 -7.88
C ALA A 54 3.81 7.60 -8.46
N THR A 55 3.99 7.67 -9.78
CA THR A 55 3.94 8.92 -10.53
C THR A 55 3.14 8.75 -11.82
N VAL A 56 2.41 9.79 -12.22
CA VAL A 56 1.66 9.85 -13.47
C VAL A 56 2.25 10.91 -14.39
N ALA A 57 2.20 10.72 -15.70
CA ALA A 57 2.70 11.74 -16.64
C ALA A 57 1.76 12.96 -16.68
N ALA A 58 2.33 14.17 -16.76
CA ALA A 58 1.54 15.34 -17.11
C ALA A 58 1.36 15.40 -18.64
N ALA A 59 0.15 15.67 -19.11
CA ALA A 59 -0.13 15.77 -20.54
C ALA A 59 0.68 16.91 -21.19
N GLY A 60 1.26 16.65 -22.36
CA GLY A 60 2.04 17.64 -23.10
C GLY A 60 3.45 17.91 -22.59
N ASN A 61 3.87 17.31 -21.46
CA ASN A 61 5.24 17.42 -20.96
C ASN A 61 5.82 16.03 -20.61
N PRO A 62 6.69 15.46 -21.47
CA PRO A 62 7.19 14.09 -21.31
C PRO A 62 8.07 13.88 -20.08
N HIS A 63 8.57 14.94 -19.45
CA HIS A 63 9.42 14.87 -18.24
C HIS A 63 8.67 15.22 -16.95
N CYS A 64 7.54 15.92 -17.05
CA CYS A 64 6.76 16.31 -15.88
C CYS A 64 5.99 15.10 -15.33
N ARG A 65 6.08 14.91 -14.01
CA ARG A 65 5.50 13.77 -13.28
C ARG A 65 4.72 14.28 -12.07
N ILE A 66 3.50 13.78 -11.93
CA ILE A 66 2.58 14.09 -10.84
C ILE A 66 2.72 12.98 -9.80
N PRO A 67 3.16 13.27 -8.56
CA PRO A 67 3.30 12.26 -7.53
C PRO A 67 1.91 11.84 -7.03
N VAL A 68 1.72 10.54 -6.88
CA VAL A 68 0.47 9.95 -6.41
C VAL A 68 0.69 8.97 -5.27
N THR A 69 -0.30 8.86 -4.40
CA THR A 69 -0.38 7.83 -3.36
C THR A 69 -1.76 7.19 -3.35
N SER A 70 -1.88 5.94 -2.91
CA SER A 70 -3.18 5.35 -2.61
C SER A 70 -3.79 6.01 -1.36
N SER A 71 -5.12 6.16 -1.33
CA SER A 71 -5.85 6.71 -0.19
C SER A 71 -5.80 5.79 1.03
N GLU A 72 -5.68 4.48 0.80
CA GLU A 72 -5.56 3.44 1.80
C GLU A 72 -4.54 2.36 1.36
N PRO A 73 -4.03 1.51 2.27
CA PRO A 73 -3.19 0.38 1.90
C PRO A 73 -3.88 -0.60 0.95
N VAL A 74 -3.24 -0.86 -0.19
CA VAL A 74 -3.74 -1.79 -1.22
C VAL A 74 -3.25 -3.21 -0.91
N PRO A 75 -4.11 -4.25 -1.05
CA PRO A 75 -3.68 -5.64 -0.99
C PRO A 75 -2.54 -5.93 -1.97
N LEU A 76 -1.48 -6.59 -1.50
CA LEU A 76 -0.25 -6.84 -2.25
C LEU A 76 -0.52 -7.51 -3.61
N ALA A 77 -1.46 -8.46 -3.63
CA ALA A 77 -1.85 -9.17 -4.85
C ALA A 77 -2.51 -8.28 -5.92
N LEU A 78 -2.97 -7.08 -5.55
CA LEU A 78 -3.66 -6.15 -6.45
C LEU A 78 -2.78 -4.99 -6.91
N ILE A 79 -1.59 -4.80 -6.35
CA ILE A 79 -0.77 -3.59 -6.56
C ILE A 79 -0.38 -3.35 -8.03
N ASP A 80 -0.08 -4.39 -8.79
CA ASP A 80 0.36 -4.25 -10.19
C ASP A 80 -0.71 -3.63 -11.10
N GLY A 81 -1.98 -3.89 -10.76
CA GLY A 81 -3.15 -3.41 -11.50
C GLY A 81 -3.29 -1.87 -11.57
N PRO A 82 -3.49 -1.17 -10.45
CA PRO A 82 -3.61 0.28 -10.44
C PRO A 82 -2.31 0.96 -10.90
N LEU A 83 -1.14 0.35 -10.68
CA LEU A 83 0.12 0.88 -11.21
C LEU A 83 0.14 0.90 -12.75
N ALA A 84 -0.24 -0.20 -13.39
CA ALA A 84 -0.30 -0.28 -14.85
C ALA A 84 -1.27 0.76 -15.43
N GLU A 85 -2.42 0.95 -14.78
CA GLU A 85 -3.40 1.95 -15.20
C GLU A 85 -2.85 3.37 -15.03
N LEU A 86 -2.30 3.71 -13.86
CA LEU A 86 -1.67 5.01 -13.59
C LEU A 86 -0.55 5.34 -14.60
N TYR A 87 0.28 4.36 -14.97
CA TYR A 87 1.36 4.55 -15.93
C TYR A 87 0.90 4.75 -17.37
N SER A 88 -0.34 4.35 -17.69
CA SER A 88 -0.95 4.63 -19.00
C SER A 88 -1.61 6.01 -19.09
N LEU A 89 -1.82 6.69 -17.95
CA LEU A 89 -2.48 7.99 -17.91
C LEU A 89 -1.52 9.15 -18.25
N ALA A 90 -2.09 10.14 -18.93
CA ALA A 90 -1.50 11.47 -19.10
C ALA A 90 -2.49 12.53 -18.60
N VAL A 91 -2.20 13.14 -17.46
CA VAL A 91 -3.13 14.02 -16.74
C VAL A 91 -2.84 15.48 -17.10
N PRO A 92 -3.83 16.25 -17.57
CA PRO A 92 -3.64 17.68 -17.85
C PRO A 92 -3.40 18.47 -16.56
N LEU A 93 -2.58 19.51 -16.66
CA LEU A 93 -2.40 20.49 -15.60
C LEU A 93 -3.47 21.59 -15.71
N PRO A 94 -3.89 22.22 -14.60
CA PRO A 94 -3.40 22.03 -13.23
C PRO A 94 -3.96 20.77 -12.55
N VAL A 95 -3.19 20.27 -11.58
CA VAL A 95 -3.64 19.25 -10.62
C VAL A 95 -3.53 19.81 -9.22
N THR A 96 -4.52 19.53 -8.36
CA THR A 96 -4.52 19.96 -6.96
C THR A 96 -4.16 18.80 -6.04
N MET A 97 -3.43 19.07 -4.95
CA MET A 97 -3.20 18.07 -3.90
C MET A 97 -4.53 17.50 -3.39
N GLY A 98 -4.59 16.17 -3.24
CA GLY A 98 -5.79 15.42 -2.86
C GLY A 98 -6.71 15.08 -4.03
N GLN A 99 -6.45 15.57 -5.25
CA GLN A 99 -7.24 15.22 -6.42
C GLN A 99 -7.11 13.72 -6.72
N ILE A 100 -8.26 13.06 -6.89
CA ILE A 100 -8.32 11.66 -7.31
C ILE A 100 -7.97 11.58 -8.80
N LEU A 101 -6.90 10.85 -9.14
CA LEU A 101 -6.48 10.61 -10.52
C LEU A 101 -6.94 9.26 -11.04
N LEU A 102 -7.10 8.28 -10.15
CA LEU A 102 -7.71 6.98 -10.46
C LEU A 102 -8.70 6.62 -9.35
N PRO A 103 -10.01 6.66 -9.61
CA PRO A 103 -11.02 6.31 -8.62
C PRO A 103 -11.20 4.80 -8.51
N ASP A 104 -11.39 4.32 -7.28
CA ASP A 104 -11.90 2.99 -6.93
C ASP A 104 -11.45 1.83 -7.84
N TYR A 105 -10.17 1.46 -7.75
CA TYR A 105 -9.63 0.39 -8.58
C TYR A 105 -10.35 -0.93 -8.32
N ARG A 106 -11.08 -1.46 -9.32
CA ARG A 106 -11.82 -2.73 -9.24
C ARG A 106 -12.74 -2.86 -8.00
N GLN A 107 -13.42 -1.77 -7.62
CA GLN A 107 -14.37 -1.79 -6.49
C GLN A 107 -13.72 -2.11 -5.14
N THR A 108 -12.42 -1.84 -4.96
CA THR A 108 -11.74 -2.01 -3.67
C THR A 108 -12.05 -0.89 -2.67
N GLY A 109 -12.68 0.19 -3.12
CA GLY A 109 -12.88 1.44 -2.38
C GLY A 109 -11.61 2.30 -2.28
N ILE A 110 -10.54 1.96 -2.99
CA ILE A 110 -9.22 2.61 -2.85
C ILE A 110 -8.94 3.50 -4.06
N ASN A 111 -8.68 4.77 -3.78
CA ASN A 111 -8.38 5.79 -4.80
C ASN A 111 -6.87 6.01 -4.91
N SER A 112 -6.40 6.45 -6.07
CA SER A 112 -5.07 7.04 -6.22
C SER A 112 -5.18 8.56 -6.29
N ILE A 113 -4.53 9.24 -5.35
CA ILE A 113 -4.65 10.68 -5.13
C ILE A 113 -3.33 11.39 -5.40
N ALA A 114 -3.39 12.59 -5.98
CA ALA A 114 -2.23 13.44 -6.16
C ALA A 114 -1.73 13.98 -4.82
N THR A 115 -0.43 13.95 -4.56
CA THR A 115 0.16 14.42 -3.30
C THR A 115 0.76 15.83 -3.39
N ARG A 116 0.68 16.47 -4.55
CA ARG A 116 1.21 17.81 -4.78
C ARG A 116 0.35 18.59 -5.77
N THR A 117 0.14 19.87 -5.48
CA THR A 117 -0.45 20.82 -6.45
C THR A 117 0.58 21.18 -7.52
N MET A 118 0.20 21.06 -8.78
CA MET A 118 1.04 21.36 -9.94
C MET A 118 0.27 22.27 -10.90
N CYS A 119 0.88 23.41 -11.24
CA CYS A 119 0.35 24.38 -12.19
C CYS A 119 0.94 24.13 -13.60
N PRO A 120 0.30 24.65 -14.67
CA PRO A 120 0.80 24.54 -16.05
C PRO A 120 2.24 25.03 -16.24
#